data_AF-A0A382SQA4-F1
#
_entry.id   AF-A0A382SQA4-F1
#
_cell.length_a   1.000
_cell.length_b   1.000
_cell.length_c   1.000
_cell.angle_alpha   90.00
_cell.angle_beta   90.00
_cell.angle_gamma   90.00
#
_symmetry.space_group_name_H-M   'P 1'
#
loop_
_entity.id
_entity.type
_entity.pdbx_description
1 polymer ?
#
loop_
_entity_poly.entity_id
_entity_poly.type
_entity_poly.pdbx_seq_one_letter_code
_entity_poly.pdbx_strand_id
1 'polypeptide(L)'
;MEIPYNVKLREDTGLYNSKLGIWLFLASEIMLFGGLFSAYILIRTGSPVWPPIGEHGSILHMLTETIPHATFNTVVLILSSVTMVMSWVSLKQKDIRKYKMYLGITILCAIIFLVVKYFEYSHKIHEGFVPSHDTYMALYFTLTGLHGLHIIGGIIVLTYFLGPGFKMW
;
A
#
# COMPACT_ATOMS: atom_id res chain seq x y z
N MET A 1 -30.02 17.10 -4.58
CA MET A 1 -29.95 15.94 -5.51
C MET A 1 -29.64 14.74 -4.65
N GLU A 2 -30.65 13.98 -4.24
CA GLU A 2 -30.46 12.82 -3.36
C GLU A 2 -29.91 11.66 -4.18
N ILE A 3 -28.75 11.13 -3.78
CA ILE A 3 -28.08 10.02 -4.45
C ILE A 3 -28.77 8.73 -3.98
N PRO A 4 -29.49 7.98 -4.84
CA PRO A 4 -30.50 6.98 -4.43
C PRO A 4 -29.97 5.79 -3.60
N TYR A 5 -28.66 5.61 -3.48
CA TYR A 5 -28.04 4.46 -2.79
C TYR A 5 -27.48 4.76 -1.39
N ASN A 6 -27.52 6.03 -0.95
CA ASN A 6 -26.92 6.48 0.32
C ASN A 6 -27.95 6.88 1.40
N VAL A 7 -29.25 6.65 1.19
CA VAL A 7 -30.29 7.33 2.00
C VAL A 7 -30.98 6.42 3.01
N LYS A 8 -30.98 5.08 2.81
CA LYS A 8 -31.60 4.15 3.75
C LYS A 8 -30.55 3.29 4.45
N LEU A 9 -30.45 3.45 5.76
CA LEU A 9 -29.75 2.50 6.63
C LEU A 9 -30.45 1.15 6.49
N ARG A 10 -29.67 0.08 6.31
CA ARG A 10 -30.23 -1.26 6.30
C ARG A 10 -30.71 -1.60 7.72
N GLU A 11 -31.96 -2.05 7.87
CA GLU A 11 -32.57 -2.34 9.18
C GLU A 11 -31.79 -3.41 9.95
N ASP A 12 -31.25 -4.42 9.26
CA ASP A 12 -30.54 -5.55 9.85
C ASP A 12 -29.16 -5.17 10.46
N THR A 13 -28.47 -4.19 9.89
CA THR A 13 -27.05 -3.90 10.22
C THR A 13 -26.80 -2.45 10.63
N GLY A 14 -27.75 -1.54 10.42
CA GLY A 14 -27.58 -0.11 10.70
C GLY A 14 -26.46 0.54 9.88
N LEU A 15 -26.08 -0.03 8.73
CA LEU A 15 -24.98 0.44 7.88
C LEU A 15 -25.46 0.72 6.44
N TYR A 16 -24.78 1.64 5.76
CA TYR A 16 -24.98 1.90 4.33
C TYR A 16 -24.38 0.78 3.49
N ASN A 17 -25.04 0.43 2.38
CA ASN A 17 -24.56 -0.60 1.45
C ASN A 17 -23.15 -0.32 0.94
N SER A 18 -22.81 0.94 0.66
CA SER A 18 -21.46 1.33 0.25
C SER A 18 -20.40 1.06 1.32
N LYS A 19 -20.73 1.24 2.61
CA LYS A 19 -19.80 0.91 3.71
C LYS A 19 -19.58 -0.59 3.82
N LEU A 20 -20.65 -1.39 3.69
CA LEU A 20 -20.56 -2.85 3.69
C LEU A 20 -19.74 -3.36 2.50
N GLY A 21 -19.92 -2.78 1.32
CA GLY A 21 -19.12 -3.10 0.13
C GLY A 21 -17.62 -2.86 0.34
N ILE A 22 -17.24 -1.74 0.96
CA ILE A 22 -15.83 -1.47 1.29
C ILE A 22 -15.29 -2.46 2.32
N TRP A 23 -16.05 -2.84 3.33
CA TRP A 23 -15.62 -3.87 4.29
C TRP A 23 -15.40 -5.23 3.63
N LEU A 24 -16.29 -5.65 2.73
CA LEU A 24 -16.14 -6.89 1.98
C LEU A 24 -14.92 -6.86 1.06
N PHE A 25 -14.70 -5.73 0.37
CA PHE A 25 -13.51 -5.52 -0.45
C PHE A 25 -12.22 -5.58 0.37
N LEU A 26 -12.18 -4.93 1.55
CA LEU A 26 -11.03 -5.01 2.45
C LEU A 26 -10.79 -6.44 2.94
N ALA A 27 -11.85 -7.20 3.23
CA ALA A 27 -11.73 -8.60 3.61
C ALA A 27 -11.14 -9.47 2.49
N SER A 28 -11.55 -9.26 1.23
CA SER A 28 -10.96 -9.99 0.10
C SER A 28 -9.48 -9.67 -0.09
N GLU A 29 -9.07 -8.42 0.08
CA GLU A 29 -7.66 -8.02 -0.01
C GLU A 29 -6.81 -8.64 1.11
N ILE A 30 -7.34 -8.71 2.34
CA ILE A 30 -6.67 -9.41 3.45
C ILE A 30 -6.45 -10.89 3.12
N MET A 31 -7.43 -11.56 2.50
CA MET A 31 -7.29 -12.97 2.10
C MET A 31 -6.25 -13.14 0.98
N LEU A 32 -6.23 -12.24 0.00
CA LEU A 32 -5.27 -12.26 -1.11
C LEU A 32 -3.83 -12.08 -0.62
N PHE A 33 -3.55 -11.09 0.23
CA PHE A 33 -2.24 -10.94 0.84
C PHE A 33 -1.93 -12.06 1.84
N GLY A 34 -2.94 -12.54 2.58
CA GLY A 34 -2.81 -13.65 3.52
C GLY A 34 -2.32 -14.94 2.84
N GLY A 35 -2.81 -15.23 1.63
CA GLY A 35 -2.32 -16.36 0.83
C GLY A 35 -0.84 -16.21 0.43
N LEU A 36 -0.44 -15.02 -0.02
CA LEU A 36 0.95 -14.75 -0.39
C LEU A 36 1.90 -14.78 0.81
N PHE A 37 1.49 -14.26 1.97
CA PHE A 37 2.26 -14.39 3.22
C PHE A 37 2.36 -15.83 3.70
N SER A 38 1.30 -16.63 3.55
CA SER A 38 1.33 -18.06 3.87
C SER A 38 2.34 -18.81 3.00
N ALA A 39 2.38 -18.52 1.70
CA ALA A 39 3.40 -19.07 0.80
C ALA A 39 4.82 -18.69 1.24
N TYR A 40 5.06 -17.43 1.62
CA TYR A 40 6.34 -16.98 2.16
C TYR A 40 6.74 -17.75 3.44
N ILE A 41 5.81 -17.93 4.38
CA ILE A 41 6.07 -18.67 5.63
C ILE A 41 6.46 -20.12 5.33
N LEU A 42 5.74 -20.80 4.44
CA LEU A 42 6.04 -22.19 4.08
C LEU A 42 7.45 -22.35 3.49
N ILE A 43 7.83 -21.48 2.55
CA ILE A 43 9.19 -21.49 1.97
C ILE A 43 10.24 -21.17 3.04
N ARG A 44 9.95 -20.22 3.94
CA ARG A 44 10.85 -19.87 5.06
C ARG A 44 11.10 -21.04 6.01
N THR A 45 10.05 -21.79 6.35
CA THR A 45 10.15 -22.94 7.27
C THR A 45 10.73 -24.18 6.61
N GLY A 46 10.57 -24.32 5.29
CA GLY A 46 11.09 -25.45 4.52
C GLY A 46 12.58 -25.33 4.17
N SER A 47 13.17 -24.13 4.26
CA SER A 47 14.59 -23.91 3.92
C SER A 47 15.49 -23.97 5.16
N PRO A 48 16.52 -24.84 5.19
CA PRO A 48 17.48 -24.93 6.30
C PRO A 48 18.41 -23.72 6.40
N VAL A 49 18.63 -22.99 5.30
CA VAL A 49 19.42 -21.75 5.27
C VAL A 49 18.54 -20.60 4.78
N TRP A 50 18.59 -19.46 5.48
CA TRP A 50 17.79 -18.29 5.15
C TRP A 50 18.49 -16.97 5.47
N PRO A 51 18.48 -15.99 4.56
CA PRO A 51 17.96 -16.06 3.19
C PRO A 51 18.76 -17.07 2.33
N PRO A 52 18.20 -17.58 1.23
CA PRO A 52 18.93 -18.50 0.36
C PRO A 52 20.26 -17.88 -0.10
N ILE A 53 21.34 -18.67 -0.06
CA ILE A 53 22.66 -18.20 -0.50
C ILE A 53 22.65 -18.27 -2.03
N GLY A 54 22.30 -17.16 -2.68
CA GLY A 54 22.44 -17.04 -4.13
C GLY A 54 23.92 -17.10 -4.56
N GLU A 55 24.17 -17.49 -5.82
CA GLU A 55 25.52 -17.61 -6.42
C GLU A 55 26.36 -16.32 -6.36
N HIS A 56 25.73 -15.14 -6.15
CA HIS A 56 26.39 -13.83 -6.13
C HIS A 56 26.78 -13.25 -4.76
N GLY A 57 26.68 -14.03 -3.68
CA GLY A 57 27.14 -13.56 -2.37
C GLY A 57 26.06 -12.77 -1.62
N SER A 58 25.68 -13.35 -0.48
CA SER A 58 24.73 -12.92 0.53
C SER A 58 23.63 -11.92 0.11
N ILE A 59 22.41 -12.45 -0.10
CA ILE A 59 21.15 -11.68 0.03
C ILE A 59 21.14 -10.87 1.35
N LEU A 60 21.91 -11.29 2.36
CA LEU A 60 22.16 -10.57 3.61
C LEU A 60 22.74 -9.15 3.39
N HIS A 61 23.69 -8.96 2.48
CA HIS A 61 24.26 -7.65 2.16
C HIS A 61 23.20 -6.75 1.50
N MET A 62 22.47 -7.28 0.52
CA MET A 62 21.33 -6.62 -0.11
C MET A 62 20.27 -6.21 0.94
N LEU A 63 19.93 -7.08 1.89
CA LEU A 63 19.01 -6.77 2.98
C LEU A 63 19.56 -5.65 3.86
N THR A 64 20.85 -5.67 4.19
CA THR A 64 21.48 -4.68 5.07
C THR A 64 21.48 -3.29 4.44
N GLU A 65 21.78 -3.18 3.14
CA GLU A 65 21.67 -1.92 2.40
C GLU A 65 20.22 -1.46 2.20
N THR A 66 19.28 -2.40 2.14
CA THR A 66 17.85 -2.08 2.03
C THR A 66 17.27 -1.53 3.34
N ILE A 67 17.81 -1.87 4.52
CA ILE A 67 17.23 -1.51 5.83
C ILE A 67 17.02 0.01 6.00
N PRO A 68 18.00 0.90 5.71
CA PRO A 68 17.80 2.34 5.84
C PRO A 68 16.71 2.88 4.91
N HIS A 69 16.70 2.45 3.65
CA HIS A 69 15.71 2.87 2.65
C HIS A 69 14.30 2.35 2.97
N ALA A 70 14.21 1.11 3.44
CA ALA A 70 12.96 0.51 3.89
C ALA A 70 12.41 1.22 5.13
N THR A 71 13.27 1.51 6.11
CA THR A 71 12.88 2.24 7.34
C THR A 71 12.37 3.63 7.01
N PHE A 72 13.07 4.36 6.14
CA PHE A 72 12.64 5.67 5.67
C PHE A 72 11.26 5.60 5.00
N ASN A 73 11.06 4.64 4.08
CA ASN A 73 9.78 4.42 3.42
C ASN A 73 8.65 4.09 4.41
N THR A 74 8.92 3.27 5.43
CA THR A 74 7.93 2.96 6.46
C THR A 74 7.55 4.19 7.27
N VAL A 75 8.51 5.03 7.65
CA VAL A 75 8.24 6.31 8.33
C VAL A 75 7.38 7.22 7.45
N VAL A 76 7.69 7.33 6.16
CA VAL A 76 6.91 8.11 5.19
C VAL A 76 5.47 7.60 5.10
N LEU A 77 5.26 6.28 5.07
CA LEU A 77 3.91 5.70 5.05
C LEU A 77 3.14 5.92 6.35
N ILE A 78 3.79 5.83 7.51
CA ILE A 78 3.16 6.13 8.80
C ILE A 78 2.72 7.59 8.85
N LEU A 79 3.59 8.51 8.44
CA LEU A 79 3.25 9.93 8.35
C LEU A 79 2.08 10.17 7.39
N SER A 80 2.06 9.47 6.25
CA SER A 80 0.95 9.50 5.28
C SER A 80 -0.38 9.03 5.89
N SER A 81 -0.36 8.02 6.75
CA SER A 81 -1.57 7.56 7.45
C SER A 81 -2.12 8.63 8.40
N VAL A 82 -1.23 9.31 9.14
CA VAL A 82 -1.61 10.40 10.06
C VAL A 82 -2.20 11.58 9.28
N THR A 83 -1.60 11.97 8.17
CA THR A 83 -2.11 13.06 7.32
C THR A 83 -3.45 12.72 6.69
N MET A 84 -3.68 11.46 6.30
CA MET A 84 -4.98 11.01 5.81
C MET A 84 -6.07 11.15 6.89
N VAL A 85 -5.81 10.72 8.13
CA VAL A 85 -6.76 10.89 9.24
C VAL A 85 -7.04 12.37 9.52
N MET A 86 -6.01 13.22 9.54
CA MET A 86 -6.18 14.67 9.71
C MET A 86 -7.01 15.30 8.58
N SER A 87 -6.87 14.82 7.34
CA SER A 87 -7.71 15.27 6.22
C SER A 87 -9.18 14.93 6.46
N TRP A 88 -9.48 13.72 6.94
CA TRP A 88 -10.83 13.28 7.25
C TRP A 88 -11.45 14.08 8.41
N VAL A 89 -10.68 14.34 9.47
CA VAL A 89 -11.14 15.20 10.59
C VAL A 89 -11.42 16.63 10.12
N SER A 90 -10.55 17.19 9.28
CA SER A 90 -10.74 18.53 8.70
C SER A 90 -12.01 18.59 7.86
N LEU A 91 -12.30 17.54 7.10
CA LEU A 91 -13.54 17.41 6.32
C LEU A 91 -14.78 17.37 7.24
N LYS A 92 -14.71 16.63 8.35
CA LYS A 92 -15.77 16.62 9.37
C LYS A 92 -16.02 17.98 10.01
N GLN A 93 -14.98 18.80 10.18
CA GLN A 93 -15.06 20.17 10.67
C GLN A 93 -15.47 21.19 9.59
N LYS A 94 -15.73 20.74 8.35
CA LYS A 94 -16.02 21.58 7.17
C LYS A 94 -14.89 22.55 6.79
N ASP A 95 -13.66 22.32 7.27
CA ASP A 95 -12.48 23.10 6.89
C ASP A 95 -11.86 22.51 5.60
N ILE A 96 -12.41 22.95 4.48
CA ILE A 96 -12.02 22.48 3.14
C ILE A 96 -10.56 22.80 2.81
N ARG A 97 -10.05 23.93 3.30
CA ARG A 97 -8.67 24.36 3.01
C ARG A 97 -7.67 23.37 3.62
N LYS A 98 -7.87 23.01 4.90
CA LYS A 98 -7.04 22.01 5.57
C LYS A 98 -7.20 20.62 4.98
N TYR A 99 -8.41 20.23 4.61
CA TYR A 99 -8.66 18.96 3.91
C TYR A 99 -7.78 18.81 2.66
N LYS A 100 -7.78 19.82 1.76
CA LYS A 100 -6.97 19.79 0.54
C LYS A 100 -5.47 19.73 0.82
N MET A 101 -5.01 20.49 1.82
CA MET A 101 -3.61 20.48 2.23
C MET A 101 -3.17 19.10 2.72
N TYR A 102 -3.89 18.50 3.66
CA TYR A 102 -3.54 17.19 4.22
C TYR A 102 -3.68 16.05 3.19
N LEU A 103 -4.70 16.10 2.34
CA LEU A 103 -4.85 15.12 1.25
C LEU A 103 -3.72 15.24 0.23
N GLY A 104 -3.32 16.46 -0.13
CA GLY A 104 -2.17 16.71 -1.00
C GLY A 104 -0.86 16.19 -0.41
N ILE A 105 -0.64 16.37 0.90
CA ILE A 105 0.53 15.81 1.60
C ILE A 105 0.51 14.27 1.56
N THR A 106 -0.66 13.67 1.76
CA THR A 106 -0.84 12.20 1.69
C THR A 106 -0.42 11.65 0.32
N ILE A 107 -0.88 12.30 -0.76
CA ILE A 107 -0.51 11.92 -2.14
C ILE A 107 1.00 12.11 -2.37
N LEU A 108 1.57 13.22 -1.89
CA LEU A 108 3.01 13.47 -2.01
C LEU A 108 3.83 12.38 -1.30
N CYS A 109 3.47 12.00 -0.07
CA CYS A 109 4.13 10.92 0.65
C CYS A 109 4.04 9.59 -0.10
N ALA A 110 2.89 9.29 -0.72
CA ALA A 110 2.72 8.08 -1.52
C ALA A 110 3.58 8.08 -2.79
N ILE A 111 3.73 9.23 -3.46
CA ILE A 111 4.65 9.38 -4.60
C ILE A 111 6.10 9.19 -4.17
N ILE A 112 6.53 9.81 -3.06
CA ILE A 112 7.88 9.64 -2.51
C ILE A 112 8.17 8.16 -2.26
N PHE A 113 7.23 7.45 -1.65
CA PHE A 113 7.36 6.00 -1.42
C PHE A 113 7.59 5.23 -2.73
N LEU A 114 6.80 5.51 -3.78
CA LEU A 114 6.95 4.85 -5.08
C LEU A 114 8.29 5.16 -5.74
N VAL A 115 8.78 6.39 -5.63
CA VAL A 115 10.09 6.79 -6.19
C VAL A 115 11.23 6.05 -5.49
N VAL A 116 11.23 6.01 -4.16
CA VAL A 116 12.27 5.26 -3.42
C VAL A 116 12.20 3.77 -3.76
N LYS A 117 10.99 3.21 -3.86
CA LYS A 117 10.83 1.80 -4.27
C LYS A 117 11.29 1.52 -5.70
N TYR A 118 11.09 2.46 -6.63
CA TYR A 118 11.60 2.33 -7.99
C TYR A 118 13.14 2.30 -8.03
N PHE A 119 13.82 3.13 -7.24
CA PHE A 119 15.27 3.09 -7.14
C PHE A 119 15.76 1.79 -6.50
N GLU A 120 15.10 1.32 -5.45
CA GLU A 120 15.42 0.05 -4.79
C GLU A 120 15.26 -1.15 -5.76
N TYR A 121 14.18 -1.16 -6.54
CA TYR A 121 13.94 -2.19 -7.56
C TYR A 121 14.96 -2.16 -8.69
N SER A 122 15.22 -0.96 -9.24
CA SER A 122 16.20 -0.80 -10.31
C SER A 122 17.58 -1.27 -9.86
N HIS A 123 18.03 -0.86 -8.67
CA HIS A 123 19.30 -1.30 -8.11
C HIS A 123 19.38 -2.83 -7.96
N LYS A 124 18.35 -3.47 -7.41
CA LYS A 124 18.27 -4.94 -7.26
C LYS A 124 18.32 -5.68 -8.60
N ILE A 125 17.64 -5.16 -9.62
CA ILE A 125 17.66 -5.73 -10.98
C ILE A 125 19.04 -5.57 -11.62
N HIS A 126 19.71 -4.44 -11.42
CA HIS A 126 21.07 -4.21 -11.92
C HIS A 126 22.10 -5.15 -11.28
N GLU A 127 21.92 -5.51 -10.01
CA GLU A 127 22.75 -6.51 -9.31
C GLU A 127 22.43 -7.96 -9.69
N GLY A 128 21.49 -8.19 -10.62
CA GLY A 128 21.13 -9.53 -11.10
C GLY A 128 20.08 -10.25 -10.25
N PHE A 129 19.54 -9.61 -9.19
CA PHE A 129 18.43 -10.15 -8.43
C PHE A 129 17.12 -9.95 -9.18
N VAL A 130 16.83 -10.89 -10.08
CA VAL A 130 15.60 -10.93 -10.90
C VAL A 130 14.59 -11.94 -10.33
N PRO A 131 13.28 -11.81 -10.64
CA PRO A 131 12.27 -12.77 -10.19
C PRO A 131 12.56 -14.22 -10.56
N SER A 132 13.28 -14.47 -11.65
CA SER A 132 13.65 -15.82 -12.11
C SER A 132 14.84 -16.42 -11.36
N HIS A 133 15.50 -15.67 -10.47
CA HIS A 133 16.72 -16.10 -9.80
C HIS A 133 16.44 -17.14 -8.69
N ASP A 134 15.38 -16.95 -7.89
CA ASP A 134 14.98 -17.88 -6.84
C ASP A 134 13.50 -17.66 -6.51
N THR A 135 12.85 -18.71 -6.00
CA THR A 135 11.53 -18.71 -5.37
C THR A 135 11.36 -17.60 -4.33
N TYR A 136 12.40 -17.29 -3.54
CA TYR A 136 12.40 -16.16 -2.61
C TYR A 136 12.25 -14.82 -3.34
N MET A 137 13.01 -14.60 -4.42
CA MET A 137 12.98 -13.34 -5.17
C MET A 137 11.67 -13.20 -5.93
N ALA A 138 11.14 -14.29 -6.49
CA ALA A 138 9.82 -14.34 -7.10
C ALA A 138 8.73 -13.89 -6.12
N LEU A 139 8.66 -14.51 -4.93
CA LEU A 139 7.68 -14.12 -3.90
C LEU A 139 7.88 -12.69 -3.41
N TYR A 140 9.13 -12.26 -3.21
CA TYR A 140 9.45 -10.88 -2.81
C TYR A 140 8.86 -9.88 -3.81
N PHE A 141 9.20 -9.99 -5.10
CA PHE A 141 8.72 -9.08 -6.14
C PHE A 141 7.20 -9.15 -6.32
N THR A 142 6.59 -10.33 -6.19
CA THR A 142 5.12 -10.46 -6.27
C THR A 142 4.44 -9.76 -5.11
N LEU A 143 4.87 -10.00 -3.86
CA LEU A 143 4.31 -9.38 -2.66
C LEU A 143 4.45 -7.85 -2.70
N THR A 144 5.67 -7.36 -2.89
CA THR A 144 5.94 -5.92 -2.86
C THR A 144 5.45 -5.20 -4.12
N GLY A 145 5.43 -5.89 -5.26
CA GLY A 145 4.88 -5.37 -6.52
C GLY A 145 3.37 -5.21 -6.46
N LEU A 146 2.65 -6.22 -5.94
CA LEU A 146 1.21 -6.13 -5.73
C LEU A 146 0.86 -5.04 -4.72
N HIS A 147 1.63 -4.91 -3.64
CA HIS A 147 1.47 -3.79 -2.71
C HIS A 147 1.70 -2.43 -3.37
N GLY A 148 2.71 -2.30 -4.24
CA GLY A 148 2.94 -1.09 -5.03
C GLY A 148 1.78 -0.74 -5.95
N LEU A 149 1.18 -1.74 -6.62
CA LEU A 149 -0.02 -1.55 -7.44
C LEU A 149 -1.21 -1.04 -6.61
N HIS A 150 -1.38 -1.53 -5.38
CA HIS A 150 -2.42 -1.05 -4.46
C HIS A 150 -2.22 0.43 -4.11
N ILE A 151 -0.98 0.85 -3.85
CA ILE A 151 -0.67 2.26 -3.58
C ILE A 151 -0.98 3.14 -4.79
N ILE A 152 -0.65 2.69 -6.00
CA ILE A 152 -0.99 3.41 -7.24
C ILE A 152 -2.51 3.55 -7.37
N GLY A 153 -3.27 2.47 -7.15
CA GLY A 153 -4.74 2.50 -7.13
C GLY A 153 -5.28 3.49 -6.10
N GLY A 154 -4.69 3.51 -4.90
CA GLY A 154 -5.00 4.48 -3.85
C GLY A 154 -4.75 5.92 -4.29
N ILE A 155 -3.59 6.22 -4.88
CA ILE A 155 -3.25 7.56 -5.39
C ILE A 155 -4.27 8.03 -6.43
N ILE A 156 -4.70 7.15 -7.35
CA ILE A 156 -5.71 7.48 -8.37
C ILE A 156 -7.02 7.90 -7.69
N VAL A 157 -7.49 7.13 -6.71
CA VAL A 157 -8.73 7.43 -5.97
C VAL A 157 -8.60 8.72 -5.16
N LEU A 158 -7.48 8.95 -4.45
CA LEU A 158 -7.27 10.19 -3.68
C LEU A 158 -7.17 11.42 -4.60
N THR A 159 -6.52 11.28 -5.76
CA THR A 159 -6.42 12.36 -6.75
C THR A 159 -7.79 12.69 -7.34
N TYR A 160 -8.63 11.68 -7.59
CA TYR A 160 -10.01 11.87 -7.99
C TYR A 160 -10.81 12.65 -6.94
N PHE A 161 -10.64 12.35 -5.64
CA PHE A 161 -11.29 13.09 -4.56
C PHE A 161 -10.76 14.52 -4.37
N LEU A 162 -9.49 14.77 -4.70
CA LEU A 162 -8.89 16.10 -4.64
C LEU A 162 -9.39 17.00 -5.79
N GLY A 163 -9.55 16.43 -6.98
CA GLY A 163 -9.96 17.15 -8.19
C GLY A 163 -11.48 17.13 -8.43
N PRO A 164 -12.00 16.25 -9.31
CA PRO A 164 -13.40 16.23 -9.71
C PRO A 164 -14.37 15.89 -8.57
N GLY A 165 -13.98 15.02 -7.64
CA GLY A 165 -14.80 14.64 -6.49
C GLY A 165 -15.03 15.77 -5.49
N PHE A 166 -14.26 16.85 -5.57
CA PHE A 166 -14.50 18.05 -4.79
C PHE A 166 -15.85 18.71 -5.11
N LYS A 167 -16.34 18.60 -6.36
CA LYS A 167 -17.65 19.17 -6.76
C LYS A 167 -18.85 18.50 -6.10
N MET A 168 -18.64 17.36 -5.42
CA MET A 168 -19.70 16.66 -4.69
C MET A 168 -19.92 17.21 -3.28
N TRP A 169 -19.11 18.20 -2.84
CA TRP A 169 -19.16 18.86 -1.53
C TRP A 169 -19.30 20.37 -1.70
#